data_AF-A0A7L4QDJ8-F1
#
_entry.id   AF-A0A7L4QDJ8-F1
#
_cell.length_a   1.000
_cell.length_b   1.000
_cell.length_c   1.000
_cell.angle_alpha   90.00
_cell.angle_beta   90.00
_cell.angle_gamma   90.00
#
_symmetry.space_group_name_H-M   'P 1'
#
loop_
_entity.id
_entity.type
_entity.pdbx_description
1 polymer ?
#
loop_
_entity_poly.entity_id
_entity_poly.type
_entity_poly.pdbx_seq_one_letter_code
_entity_poly.pdbx_strand_id
1 'polypeptide(L)'
;MIRVAVAGASGKLGSMVSSLIQSHPGMELVAAIVSPENPDLGNELFPGVTTISPADLESALHGIDVYVDLTSPSAANQNLPRIPSTGVNSVIGTTSISLEVMEEFAMGVKENGLSAVVSPNFSVGVNVFWKTCENLASVLKDYDVEIIEVHHNKKKDAPSGTAIRAAEIIASTVGIDDVVHGRQGDVGARKREIGIHAVRAGDIVGEHTVIFAGKKERIELTHRAHSREAFAEGCITAIEWVSGRKDGVVHGMGEVLGL
;
A
#
# COMPACT_ATOMS: atom_id res chain seq x y z
N MET A 1 -11.03 1.36 -22.95
CA MET A 1 -10.50 0.30 -22.06
C MET A 1 -9.20 0.84 -21.51
N ILE A 2 -9.02 0.82 -20.19
CA ILE A 2 -7.79 1.31 -19.55
C ILE A 2 -6.70 0.25 -19.79
N ARG A 3 -5.63 0.62 -20.47
CA ARG A 3 -4.51 -0.25 -20.81
C ARG A 3 -3.50 -0.22 -19.67
N VAL A 4 -3.26 -1.36 -19.04
CA VAL A 4 -2.48 -1.45 -17.80
C VAL A 4 -1.23 -2.29 -18.02
N ALA A 5 -0.11 -1.81 -17.50
CA ALA A 5 1.13 -2.58 -17.34
C ALA A 5 1.37 -2.86 -15.85
N VAL A 6 1.68 -4.11 -15.51
CA VAL A 6 1.93 -4.52 -14.11
C VAL A 6 3.36 -5.00 -13.96
N ALA A 7 4.16 -4.33 -13.15
CA ALA A 7 5.46 -4.80 -12.71
C ALA A 7 5.36 -5.60 -11.40
N GLY A 8 6.11 -6.71 -11.36
CA GLY A 8 5.96 -7.71 -10.30
C GLY A 8 4.77 -8.63 -10.54
N ALA A 9 4.36 -8.81 -11.80
CA ALA A 9 3.14 -9.52 -12.19
C ALA A 9 3.10 -10.99 -11.74
N SER A 10 4.25 -11.63 -11.55
CA SER A 10 4.34 -13.01 -11.02
C SER A 10 4.32 -13.08 -9.48
N GLY A 11 4.37 -11.92 -8.80
CA GLY A 11 4.33 -11.83 -7.35
C GLY A 11 2.92 -12.07 -6.80
N LYS A 12 2.80 -12.29 -5.47
CA LYS A 12 1.51 -12.62 -4.83
C LYS A 12 0.41 -11.59 -5.09
N LEU A 13 0.72 -10.30 -4.97
CA LEU A 13 -0.26 -9.23 -5.20
C LEU A 13 -0.36 -8.89 -6.70
N GLY A 14 0.78 -8.85 -7.40
CA GLY A 14 0.82 -8.60 -8.85
C GLY A 14 -0.03 -9.60 -9.64
N SER A 15 0.03 -10.89 -9.31
CA SER A 15 -0.76 -11.91 -10.02
C SER A 15 -2.26 -11.79 -9.76
N MET A 16 -2.66 -11.39 -8.54
CA MET A 16 -4.06 -11.10 -8.22
C MET A 16 -4.56 -9.89 -9.00
N VAL A 17 -3.80 -8.78 -9.00
CA VAL A 17 -4.15 -7.56 -9.73
C VAL A 17 -4.21 -7.83 -11.23
N SER A 18 -3.23 -8.52 -11.81
CA SER A 18 -3.25 -8.92 -13.22
C SER A 18 -4.47 -9.79 -13.59
N SER A 19 -4.86 -10.71 -12.70
CA SER A 19 -6.05 -11.56 -12.92
C SER A 19 -7.36 -10.76 -12.82
N LEU A 20 -7.44 -9.81 -11.88
CA LEU A 20 -8.58 -8.90 -11.79
C LEU A 20 -8.67 -8.02 -13.04
N ILE A 21 -7.56 -7.48 -13.53
CA ILE A 21 -7.54 -6.70 -14.79
C ILE A 21 -8.05 -7.53 -15.97
N GLN A 22 -7.59 -8.78 -16.13
CA GLN A 22 -8.02 -9.70 -17.19
C GLN A 22 -9.53 -10.00 -17.19
N SER A 23 -10.16 -9.94 -16.01
CA SER A 23 -11.60 -10.17 -15.86
C SER A 23 -12.42 -8.88 -15.85
N HIS A 24 -11.78 -7.71 -15.88
CA HIS A 24 -12.44 -6.44 -15.75
C HIS A 24 -12.89 -5.90 -17.12
N PRO A 25 -14.19 -5.63 -17.34
CA PRO A 25 -14.69 -5.21 -18.65
C PRO A 25 -14.16 -3.85 -19.12
N GLY A 26 -13.70 -3.01 -18.18
CA GLY A 26 -13.16 -1.68 -18.45
C GLY A 26 -11.64 -1.63 -18.63
N MET A 27 -10.90 -2.72 -18.40
CA MET A 27 -9.43 -2.72 -18.41
C MET A 27 -8.86 -3.83 -19.29
N GLU A 28 -7.59 -3.64 -19.67
CA GLU A 28 -6.81 -4.61 -20.44
C GLU A 28 -5.42 -4.73 -19.82
N LEU A 29 -4.97 -5.95 -19.55
CA LEU A 29 -3.59 -6.21 -19.16
C LEU A 29 -2.76 -6.29 -20.43
N VAL A 30 -1.93 -5.29 -20.69
CA VAL A 30 -1.14 -5.21 -21.94
C VAL A 30 0.30 -5.66 -21.73
N ALA A 31 0.86 -5.43 -20.54
CA ALA A 31 2.23 -5.81 -20.22
C ALA A 31 2.35 -6.39 -18.81
N ALA A 32 3.08 -7.50 -18.69
CA ALA A 32 3.43 -8.13 -17.42
C ALA A 32 4.96 -8.12 -17.25
N ILE A 33 5.48 -7.27 -16.37
CA ILE A 33 6.92 -7.15 -16.13
C ILE A 33 7.29 -8.06 -14.95
N VAL A 34 8.28 -8.92 -15.16
CA VAL A 34 8.80 -9.89 -14.17
C VAL A 34 10.29 -9.68 -13.93
N SER A 35 10.85 -10.28 -12.89
CA SER A 35 12.30 -10.16 -12.62
C SER A 35 13.13 -10.81 -13.73
N PRO A 36 14.39 -10.36 -13.97
CA PRO A 36 15.28 -10.98 -14.94
C PRO A 36 15.52 -12.48 -14.70
N GLU A 37 15.47 -12.92 -13.45
CA GLU A 37 15.67 -14.32 -13.03
C GLU A 37 14.36 -15.13 -13.02
N ASN A 38 13.23 -14.55 -13.45
CA ASN A 38 11.95 -15.23 -13.44
C ASN A 38 11.92 -16.34 -14.51
N PRO A 39 11.53 -17.58 -14.18
CA PRO A 39 11.48 -18.68 -15.15
C PRO A 39 10.45 -18.47 -16.27
N ASP A 40 9.43 -17.64 -16.03
CA ASP A 40 8.38 -17.32 -17.00
C ASP A 40 8.75 -16.12 -17.89
N LEU A 41 9.96 -15.54 -17.75
CA LEU A 41 10.43 -14.42 -18.59
C LEU A 41 10.40 -14.80 -20.08
N GLY A 42 9.71 -14.01 -20.90
CA GLY A 42 9.52 -14.26 -22.33
C GLY A 42 8.45 -15.31 -22.66
N ASN A 43 7.78 -15.87 -21.65
CA ASN A 43 6.66 -16.80 -21.80
C ASN A 43 5.33 -16.11 -21.49
N GLU A 44 4.23 -16.71 -21.95
CA GLU A 44 2.87 -16.27 -21.62
C GLU A 44 2.55 -16.61 -20.16
N LEU A 45 2.23 -15.58 -19.36
CA LEU A 45 1.87 -15.74 -17.93
C LEU A 45 0.37 -15.53 -17.68
N PHE A 46 -0.26 -14.70 -18.50
CA PHE A 46 -1.71 -14.47 -18.50
C PHE A 46 -2.24 -14.61 -19.94
N PRO A 47 -3.52 -14.91 -20.15
CA PRO A 47 -4.09 -15.09 -21.49
C PRO A 47 -3.73 -13.94 -22.44
N GLY A 48 -2.94 -14.23 -23.48
CA GLY A 48 -2.48 -13.28 -24.48
C GLY A 48 -1.38 -12.31 -24.03
N VAL A 49 -0.80 -12.48 -22.85
CA VAL A 49 0.21 -11.57 -22.27
C VAL A 49 1.51 -12.31 -21.98
N THR A 50 2.50 -12.06 -22.85
CA THR A 50 3.89 -12.49 -22.65
C THR A 50 4.60 -11.58 -21.66
N THR A 51 5.40 -12.17 -20.78
CA THR A 51 6.15 -11.39 -19.80
C THR A 51 7.34 -10.66 -20.43
N ILE A 52 7.68 -9.52 -19.85
CA ILE A 52 8.70 -8.59 -20.35
C ILE A 52 9.76 -8.39 -19.27
N SER A 53 11.02 -8.24 -19.70
CA SER A 53 12.14 -7.88 -18.85
C SER A 53 12.02 -6.41 -18.39
N PRO A 54 12.47 -6.05 -17.17
CA PRO A 54 12.56 -4.65 -16.75
C PRO A 54 13.54 -3.84 -17.61
N ALA A 55 14.44 -4.49 -18.35
CA ALA A 55 15.31 -3.82 -19.31
C ALA A 55 14.51 -3.10 -20.39
N ASP A 56 13.38 -3.68 -20.82
CA ASP A 56 12.55 -3.17 -21.92
C ASP A 56 11.37 -2.31 -21.42
N LEU A 57 11.42 -1.87 -20.14
CA LEU A 57 10.33 -1.20 -19.45
C LEU A 57 9.76 0.02 -20.22
N GLU A 58 10.59 0.96 -20.68
CA GLU A 58 10.04 2.13 -21.39
C GLU A 58 9.30 1.74 -22.67
N SER A 59 9.84 0.77 -23.42
CA SER A 59 9.21 0.29 -24.66
C SER A 59 7.89 -0.43 -24.40
N ALA A 60 7.80 -1.17 -23.28
CA ALA A 60 6.60 -1.87 -22.84
C ALA A 60 5.48 -0.90 -22.41
N LEU A 61 5.83 0.34 -22.09
CA LEU A 61 4.89 1.38 -21.67
C LEU A 61 4.28 2.17 -22.84
N HIS A 62 4.65 1.86 -24.09
CA HIS A 62 4.03 2.48 -25.26
C HIS A 62 2.53 2.14 -25.37
N GLY A 63 1.71 3.18 -25.31
CA GLY A 63 0.25 3.06 -25.40
C GLY A 63 -0.41 2.50 -24.14
N ILE A 64 0.31 2.49 -23.01
CA ILE A 64 -0.22 2.16 -21.69
C ILE A 64 -0.82 3.42 -21.05
N ASP A 65 -1.96 3.28 -20.39
CA ASP A 65 -2.60 4.38 -19.65
C ASP A 65 -2.11 4.43 -18.19
N VAL A 66 -1.90 3.26 -17.58
CA VAL A 66 -1.48 3.15 -16.17
C VAL A 66 -0.39 2.08 -15.98
N TYR A 67 0.71 2.47 -15.34
CA TYR A 67 1.77 1.59 -14.85
C TYR A 67 1.50 1.25 -13.38
N VAL A 68 1.59 -0.04 -13.03
CA VAL A 68 1.37 -0.53 -11.66
C VAL A 68 2.67 -1.17 -11.16
N ASP A 69 3.24 -0.65 -10.07
CA ASP A 69 4.45 -1.21 -9.45
C ASP A 69 4.11 -1.98 -8.16
N LEU A 70 4.24 -3.31 -8.23
CA LEU A 70 4.05 -4.25 -7.12
C LEU A 70 5.29 -5.14 -6.97
N THR A 71 6.46 -4.51 -7.03
CA THR A 71 7.77 -5.17 -7.08
C THR A 71 8.44 -5.22 -5.70
N SER A 72 9.73 -5.58 -5.68
CA SER A 72 10.58 -5.42 -4.50
C SER A 72 11.09 -3.98 -4.38
N PRO A 73 11.49 -3.52 -3.18
CA PRO A 73 12.09 -2.20 -3.02
C PRO A 73 13.28 -1.96 -3.96
N SER A 74 14.12 -2.98 -4.16
CA SER A 74 15.27 -2.92 -5.07
C SER A 74 14.88 -2.70 -6.53
N ALA A 75 13.77 -3.29 -6.98
CA ALA A 75 13.29 -3.15 -8.34
C ALA A 75 12.58 -1.81 -8.53
N ALA A 76 11.72 -1.39 -7.60
CA ALA A 76 11.09 -0.08 -7.64
C ALA A 76 12.12 1.06 -7.67
N ASN A 77 13.20 0.97 -6.89
CA ASN A 77 14.30 1.95 -6.93
C ASN A 77 14.97 2.07 -8.31
N GLN A 78 14.92 1.02 -9.14
CA GLN A 78 15.46 1.05 -10.52
C GLN A 78 14.41 1.46 -11.55
N ASN A 79 13.15 1.07 -11.33
CA ASN A 79 12.06 1.30 -12.28
C ASN A 79 11.56 2.74 -12.23
N LEU A 80 11.28 3.26 -11.02
CA LEU A 80 10.56 4.53 -10.84
C LEU A 80 11.21 5.74 -11.50
N PRO A 81 12.54 5.93 -11.48
CA PRO A 81 13.18 7.06 -12.16
C PRO A 81 12.90 7.11 -13.67
N ARG A 82 12.57 5.96 -14.29
CA ARG A 82 12.33 5.83 -15.73
C ARG A 82 10.87 6.08 -16.13
N ILE A 83 9.94 6.02 -15.18
CA ILE A 83 8.50 6.06 -15.49
C ILE A 83 8.05 7.43 -16.01
N PRO A 84 8.41 8.57 -15.40
CA PRO A 84 7.85 9.85 -15.80
C PRO A 84 8.10 10.23 -17.28
N SER A 85 9.24 9.85 -17.83
CA SER A 85 9.59 10.13 -19.23
C SER A 85 8.73 9.35 -20.25
N THR A 86 8.02 8.32 -19.80
CA THR A 86 7.10 7.53 -20.65
C THR A 86 5.73 8.17 -20.81
N GLY A 87 5.40 9.17 -19.99
CA GLY A 87 4.10 9.86 -20.03
C GLY A 87 2.94 9.06 -19.44
N VAL A 88 3.22 8.02 -18.65
CA VAL A 88 2.23 7.07 -18.13
C VAL A 88 1.91 7.34 -16.65
N ASN A 89 0.62 7.39 -16.32
CA ASN A 89 0.17 7.53 -14.92
C ASN A 89 0.50 6.28 -14.11
N SER A 90 0.63 6.41 -12.79
CA SER A 90 1.21 5.34 -11.99
C SER A 90 0.40 4.95 -10.75
N VAL A 91 0.44 3.68 -10.39
CA VAL A 91 -0.05 3.15 -9.10
C VAL A 91 1.08 2.36 -8.44
N ILE A 92 1.60 2.85 -7.32
CA ILE A 92 2.78 2.31 -6.66
C ILE A 92 2.38 1.70 -5.32
N GLY A 93 2.46 0.37 -5.24
CA GLY A 93 2.24 -0.39 -3.99
C GLY A 93 3.51 -0.87 -3.32
N THR A 94 4.66 -0.73 -3.97
CA THR A 94 5.95 -1.13 -3.41
C THR A 94 6.29 -0.24 -2.21
N THR A 95 6.56 -0.87 -1.07
CA THR A 95 6.96 -0.18 0.16
C THR A 95 8.48 -0.07 0.27
N SER A 96 8.98 0.76 1.20
CA SER A 96 10.42 0.87 1.51
C SER A 96 11.31 1.31 0.33
N ILE A 97 10.76 2.09 -0.58
CA ILE A 97 11.49 2.79 -1.65
C ILE A 97 12.33 3.89 -1.00
N SER A 98 13.50 4.22 -1.55
CA SER A 98 14.32 5.30 -1.01
C SER A 98 13.61 6.65 -1.15
N LEU A 99 13.84 7.53 -0.17
CA LEU A 99 13.27 8.89 -0.21
C LEU A 99 13.73 9.65 -1.44
N GLU A 100 15.01 9.54 -1.79
CA GLU A 100 15.61 10.17 -2.97
C GLU A 100 14.91 9.76 -4.27
N VAL A 101 14.65 8.46 -4.45
CA VAL A 101 13.95 7.97 -5.66
C VAL A 101 12.49 8.44 -5.67
N MET A 102 11.82 8.46 -4.52
CA MET A 102 10.44 8.95 -4.44
C MET A 102 10.34 10.45 -4.74
N GLU A 103 11.32 11.24 -4.30
CA GLU A 103 11.42 12.67 -4.59
C GLU A 103 11.67 12.92 -6.08
N GLU A 104 12.62 12.21 -6.68
CA GLU A 104 12.90 12.26 -8.13
C GLU A 104 11.67 11.86 -8.95
N PHE A 105 11.01 10.76 -8.58
CA PHE A 105 9.78 10.30 -9.22
C PHE A 105 8.67 11.35 -9.12
N ALA A 106 8.44 11.92 -7.94
CA ALA A 106 7.41 12.94 -7.73
C ALA A 106 7.69 14.22 -8.54
N MET A 107 8.97 14.63 -8.64
CA MET A 107 9.38 15.73 -9.52
C MET A 107 9.06 15.42 -10.98
N GLY A 108 9.42 14.22 -11.45
CA GLY A 108 9.12 13.79 -12.81
C GLY A 108 7.61 13.74 -13.10
N VAL A 109 6.80 13.23 -12.16
CA VAL A 109 5.32 13.23 -12.25
C VAL A 109 4.80 14.65 -12.45
N LYS A 110 5.30 15.60 -11.66
CA LYS A 110 4.91 17.01 -11.75
C LYS A 110 5.31 17.65 -13.08
N GLU A 111 6.57 17.49 -13.49
CA GLU A 111 7.13 18.11 -14.70
C GLU A 111 6.45 17.61 -15.99
N ASN A 112 6.03 16.35 -16.01
CA ASN A 112 5.36 15.73 -17.15
C ASN A 112 3.82 15.86 -17.08
N GLY A 113 3.28 16.51 -16.04
CA GLY A 113 1.84 16.66 -15.84
C GLY A 113 1.11 15.32 -15.68
N LEU A 114 1.76 14.34 -15.06
CA LEU A 114 1.22 13.00 -14.81
C LEU A 114 0.51 12.95 -13.45
N SER A 115 -0.21 11.87 -13.20
CA SER A 115 -0.79 11.60 -11.89
C SER A 115 -0.34 10.23 -11.39
N ALA A 116 -0.10 10.13 -10.08
CA ALA A 116 0.28 8.87 -9.46
C ALA A 116 -0.50 8.64 -8.16
N VAL A 117 -0.78 7.38 -7.84
CA VAL A 117 -1.27 6.95 -6.52
C VAL A 117 -0.18 6.11 -5.86
N VAL A 118 0.30 6.54 -4.70
CA VAL A 118 1.29 5.81 -3.91
C VAL A 118 0.64 5.45 -2.58
N SER A 119 0.59 4.16 -2.27
CA SER A 119 0.05 3.71 -0.99
C SER A 119 0.74 2.46 -0.46
N PRO A 120 1.10 2.42 0.84
CA PRO A 120 1.61 1.20 1.46
C PRO A 120 0.50 0.15 1.67
N ASN A 121 -0.77 0.53 1.50
CA ASN A 121 -1.91 -0.39 1.59
C ASN A 121 -3.08 0.11 0.74
N PHE A 122 -3.47 -0.67 -0.27
CA PHE A 122 -4.60 -0.35 -1.14
C PHE A 122 -5.96 -0.75 -0.57
N SER A 123 -6.04 -1.53 0.52
CA SER A 123 -7.33 -1.92 1.09
C SER A 123 -8.16 -0.68 1.46
N VAL A 124 -9.37 -0.61 0.90
CA VAL A 124 -10.36 0.43 1.23
C VAL A 124 -10.62 0.45 2.73
N GLY A 125 -10.83 -0.74 3.33
CA GLY A 125 -11.09 -0.89 4.76
C GLY A 125 -9.95 -0.38 5.64
N VAL A 126 -8.69 -0.57 5.23
CA VAL A 126 -7.52 -0.06 5.98
C VAL A 126 -7.43 1.45 5.89
N ASN A 127 -7.71 2.05 4.74
CA ASN A 127 -7.67 3.51 4.60
C ASN A 127 -8.80 4.19 5.38
N VAL A 128 -10.01 3.62 5.38
CA VAL A 128 -11.11 4.07 6.25
C VAL A 128 -10.75 3.90 7.73
N PHE A 129 -10.11 2.78 8.10
CA PHE A 129 -9.63 2.55 9.45
C PHE A 129 -8.65 3.64 9.90
N TRP A 130 -7.64 3.95 9.09
CA TRP A 130 -6.69 5.02 9.39
C TRP A 130 -7.34 6.39 9.53
N LYS A 131 -8.26 6.75 8.61
CA LYS A 131 -9.00 8.00 8.73
C LYS A 131 -9.83 8.06 10.01
N THR A 132 -10.42 6.94 10.39
CA THR A 132 -11.20 6.83 11.63
C THR A 132 -10.30 6.93 12.86
N CYS A 133 -9.08 6.37 12.83
CA CYS A 133 -8.08 6.57 13.89
C CYS A 133 -7.72 8.05 14.06
N GLU A 134 -7.46 8.78 12.97
CA GLU A 134 -7.22 10.23 13.00
C GLU A 134 -8.37 10.98 13.67
N ASN A 135 -9.60 10.72 13.21
CA ASN A 135 -10.79 11.36 13.75
C ASN A 135 -10.99 11.06 15.24
N LEU A 136 -10.87 9.79 15.65
CA LEU A 136 -10.98 9.40 17.06
C LEU A 136 -9.89 10.06 17.92
N ALA A 137 -8.64 10.03 17.47
CA ALA A 137 -7.52 10.64 18.16
C ALA A 137 -7.69 12.15 18.35
N SER A 138 -8.27 12.84 17.36
CA SER A 138 -8.52 14.28 17.44
C SER A 138 -9.54 14.67 18.53
N VAL A 139 -10.47 13.76 18.84
CA VAL A 139 -11.52 13.97 19.85
C VAL A 139 -11.09 13.42 21.23
N LEU A 140 -10.42 12.26 21.26
CA LEU A 140 -10.09 11.50 22.46
C LEU A 140 -8.64 11.73 22.92
N LYS A 141 -8.20 12.99 22.98
CA LYS A 141 -6.79 13.35 23.21
C LYS A 141 -6.19 12.87 24.54
N ASP A 142 -7.03 12.73 25.56
CA ASP A 142 -6.63 12.29 26.90
C ASP A 142 -6.82 10.79 27.13
N TYR A 143 -7.20 10.04 26.08
CA TYR A 143 -7.39 8.61 26.18
C TYR A 143 -6.06 7.88 26.00
N ASP A 144 -5.94 6.81 26.76
CA ASP A 144 -4.89 5.81 26.63
C ASP A 144 -5.07 5.06 25.30
N VAL A 145 -4.01 5.00 24.48
CA VAL A 145 -4.04 4.32 23.17
C VAL A 145 -3.25 3.02 23.19
N GLU A 146 -3.88 1.92 22.77
CA GLU A 146 -3.22 0.65 22.51
C GLU A 146 -3.56 0.14 21.11
N ILE A 147 -2.59 -0.45 20.43
CA ILE A 147 -2.75 -1.06 19.10
C ILE A 147 -2.42 -2.54 19.23
N ILE A 148 -3.34 -3.39 18.80
CA ILE A 148 -3.15 -4.84 18.73
C ILE A 148 -3.24 -5.24 17.27
N GLU A 149 -2.21 -5.92 16.76
CA GLU A 149 -2.21 -6.49 15.42
C GLU A 149 -2.01 -8.00 15.46
N VAL A 150 -2.76 -8.72 14.62
CA VAL A 150 -2.73 -10.18 14.53
C VAL A 150 -2.51 -10.58 13.07
N HIS A 151 -1.49 -11.39 12.83
CA HIS A 151 -1.18 -11.93 11.51
C HIS A 151 -0.77 -13.39 11.59
N HIS A 152 -0.70 -14.04 10.44
CA HIS A 152 -0.23 -15.41 10.29
C HIS A 152 1.17 -15.64 10.87
N ASN A 153 1.44 -16.88 11.26
CA ASN A 153 2.70 -17.27 11.91
C ASN A 153 3.96 -17.09 11.04
N LYS A 154 3.80 -16.94 9.71
CA LYS A 154 4.90 -16.71 8.76
C LYS A 154 5.30 -15.24 8.56
N LYS A 155 4.60 -14.28 9.18
CA LYS A 155 4.90 -12.85 8.98
C LYS A 155 6.16 -12.48 9.74
N LYS A 156 7.14 -11.90 9.04
CA LYS A 156 8.50 -11.66 9.56
C LYS A 156 8.64 -10.34 10.32
N ASP A 157 8.01 -9.29 9.82
CA ASP A 157 8.03 -7.95 10.41
C ASP A 157 7.02 -7.84 11.56
N ALA A 158 7.38 -7.12 12.62
CA ALA A 158 6.51 -6.78 13.75
C ALA A 158 6.99 -5.45 14.40
N PRO A 159 6.10 -4.47 14.63
CA PRO A 159 4.70 -4.45 14.23
C PRO A 159 4.51 -4.41 12.71
N SER A 160 3.33 -4.78 12.22
CA SER A 160 2.97 -4.65 10.82
C SER A 160 2.98 -3.17 10.37
N GLY A 161 3.30 -2.91 9.10
CA GLY A 161 3.26 -1.56 8.53
C GLY A 161 1.91 -0.84 8.74
N THR A 162 0.79 -1.57 8.75
CA THR A 162 -0.53 -0.99 9.03
C THR A 162 -0.70 -0.52 10.47
N ALA A 163 -0.14 -1.26 11.43
CA ALA A 163 -0.11 -0.86 12.84
C ALA A 163 0.83 0.33 13.07
N ILE A 164 2.01 0.34 12.43
CA ILE A 164 2.96 1.45 12.47
C ILE A 164 2.30 2.72 11.94
N ARG A 165 1.66 2.65 10.77
CA ARG A 165 0.98 3.82 10.18
C ARG A 165 -0.16 4.35 11.06
N ALA A 166 -0.92 3.45 11.70
CA ALA A 166 -1.95 3.88 12.66
C ALA A 166 -1.33 4.59 13.87
N ALA A 167 -0.21 4.07 14.40
CA ALA A 167 0.51 4.72 15.49
C ALA A 167 1.03 6.11 15.09
N GLU A 168 1.61 6.27 13.89
CA GLU A 168 2.09 7.56 13.37
C GLU A 168 0.97 8.59 13.26
N ILE A 169 -0.19 8.19 12.71
CA ILE A 169 -1.37 9.05 12.57
C ILE A 169 -1.84 9.50 13.96
N ILE A 170 -1.97 8.57 14.90
CA ILE A 170 -2.43 8.90 16.24
C ILE A 170 -1.40 9.78 16.96
N ALA A 171 -0.12 9.39 16.96
CA ALA A 171 1.01 10.10 17.55
C ALA A 171 1.04 11.57 17.12
N SER A 172 1.00 11.83 15.81
CA SER A 172 0.99 13.18 15.25
C SER A 172 -0.28 13.96 15.61
N THR A 173 -1.44 13.29 15.70
CA THR A 173 -2.71 13.93 16.05
C THR A 173 -2.78 14.37 17.51
N VAL A 174 -2.24 13.56 18.44
CA VAL A 174 -2.31 13.85 19.89
C VAL A 174 -1.01 14.45 20.46
N GLY A 175 0.07 14.50 19.67
CA GLY A 175 1.39 14.96 20.13
C GLY A 175 1.98 14.01 21.18
N ILE A 176 2.08 12.73 20.83
CA ILE A 176 2.74 11.68 21.61
C ILE A 176 3.84 11.07 20.76
N ASP A 177 5.09 11.16 21.23
CA ASP A 177 6.25 10.60 20.51
C ASP A 177 6.67 9.22 21.04
N ASP A 178 6.19 8.85 22.24
CA ASP A 178 6.60 7.61 22.91
C ASP A 178 5.74 6.42 22.44
N VAL A 179 6.38 5.48 21.75
CA VAL A 179 5.77 4.24 21.26
C VAL A 179 6.44 3.05 21.94
N VAL A 180 5.64 2.24 22.65
CA VAL A 180 6.13 1.11 23.44
C VAL A 180 5.68 -0.21 22.82
N HIS A 181 6.60 -1.17 22.72
CA HIS A 181 6.34 -2.49 22.12
C HIS A 181 6.30 -3.59 23.17
N GLY A 182 5.12 -4.18 23.39
CA GLY A 182 4.91 -5.23 24.38
C GLY A 182 5.15 -4.77 25.84
N ARG A 183 4.77 -5.62 26.80
CA ARG A 183 5.05 -5.42 28.23
C ARG A 183 5.33 -6.77 28.88
N GLN A 184 6.40 -6.86 29.69
CA GLN A 184 6.83 -8.12 30.32
C GLN A 184 7.36 -7.84 31.74
N GLY A 185 6.85 -8.57 32.73
CA GLY A 185 7.25 -8.42 34.14
C GLY A 185 6.65 -7.18 34.81
N ASP A 186 7.38 -6.59 35.76
CA ASP A 186 7.00 -5.35 36.43
C ASP A 186 7.55 -4.13 35.65
N VAL A 187 6.72 -3.58 34.76
CA VAL A 187 7.06 -2.43 33.91
C VAL A 187 6.67 -1.08 34.54
N GLY A 188 6.11 -1.09 35.75
CA GLY A 188 5.58 0.10 36.41
C GLY A 188 4.27 0.63 35.80
N ALA A 189 3.85 1.79 36.28
CA ALA A 189 2.64 2.47 35.79
C ALA A 189 2.85 3.02 34.37
N ARG A 190 1.80 2.91 33.55
CA ARG A 190 1.76 3.47 32.19
C ARG A 190 2.06 4.97 32.18
N LYS A 191 2.82 5.42 31.18
CA LYS A 191 3.07 6.83 30.88
C LYS A 191 2.20 7.30 29.70
N ARG A 192 2.42 8.53 29.24
CA ARG A 192 1.77 9.07 28.03
C ARG A 192 2.44 8.50 26.78
N GLU A 193 2.05 7.29 26.42
CA GLU A 193 2.64 6.47 25.36
C GLU A 193 1.56 5.81 24.48
N ILE A 194 1.93 5.36 23.28
CA ILE A 194 1.13 4.47 22.43
C ILE A 194 1.70 3.05 22.54
N GLY A 195 0.93 2.11 23.10
CA GLY A 195 1.33 0.71 23.18
C GLY A 195 1.03 -0.04 21.89
N ILE A 196 1.94 -0.90 21.41
CA ILE A 196 1.72 -1.78 20.27
C ILE A 196 2.05 -3.23 20.63
N HIS A 197 1.10 -4.15 20.36
CA HIS A 197 1.24 -5.59 20.56
C HIS A 197 1.04 -6.34 19.25
N ALA A 198 2.01 -7.18 18.91
CA ALA A 198 1.98 -7.99 17.70
C ALA A 198 1.76 -9.47 18.04
N VAL A 199 0.74 -10.08 17.43
CA VAL A 199 0.38 -11.48 17.58
C VAL A 199 0.64 -12.22 16.26
N ARG A 200 1.25 -13.40 16.35
CA ARG A 200 1.54 -14.27 15.20
C ARG A 200 0.87 -15.62 15.41
N ALA A 201 -0.22 -15.88 14.68
CA ALA A 201 -1.06 -17.06 14.87
C ALA A 201 -1.69 -17.53 13.56
N GLY A 202 -1.67 -18.86 13.34
CA GLY A 202 -2.36 -19.52 12.24
C GLY A 202 -2.06 -18.91 10.86
N ASP A 203 -3.11 -18.76 10.07
CA ASP A 203 -3.15 -18.25 8.70
C ASP A 203 -3.85 -16.88 8.59
N ILE A 204 -4.05 -16.19 9.72
CA ILE A 204 -4.73 -14.89 9.80
C ILE A 204 -4.10 -13.89 8.83
N VAL A 205 -4.89 -13.37 7.89
CA VAL A 205 -4.40 -12.45 6.85
C VAL A 205 -3.93 -11.14 7.46
N GLY A 206 -4.73 -10.58 8.37
CA GLY A 206 -4.42 -9.38 9.14
C GLY A 206 -5.64 -8.88 9.91
N GLU A 207 -5.47 -8.63 11.20
CA GLU A 207 -6.44 -7.95 12.05
C GLU A 207 -5.72 -6.83 12.81
N HIS A 208 -6.38 -5.69 12.93
CA HIS A 208 -5.85 -4.50 13.59
C HIS A 208 -6.94 -3.90 14.47
N THR A 209 -6.67 -3.77 15.76
CA THR A 209 -7.55 -3.11 16.72
C THR A 209 -6.81 -1.95 17.36
N VAL A 210 -7.39 -0.76 17.31
CA VAL A 210 -6.95 0.39 18.09
C VAL A 210 -7.95 0.61 19.22
N ILE A 211 -7.45 0.60 20.45
CA ILE A 211 -8.21 0.83 21.66
C ILE A 211 -7.90 2.24 22.13
N PHE A 212 -8.94 3.05 22.31
CA PHE A 212 -8.88 4.30 23.06
C PHE A 212 -9.58 4.04 24.39
N ALA A 213 -8.86 4.09 25.51
CA ALA A 213 -9.39 3.84 26.84
C ALA A 213 -9.37 5.12 27.72
N GLY A 214 -10.51 5.49 28.27
CA GLY A 214 -10.66 6.54 29.27
C GLY A 214 -10.89 5.95 30.66
N LYS A 215 -11.18 6.82 31.64
CA LYS A 215 -11.38 6.39 33.05
C LYS A 215 -12.63 5.54 33.29
N LYS A 216 -13.65 5.64 32.41
CA LYS A 216 -14.99 5.04 32.63
C LYS A 216 -15.50 4.24 31.44
N GLU A 217 -14.86 4.39 30.30
CA GLU A 217 -15.29 3.80 29.04
C GLU A 217 -14.07 3.58 28.15
N ARG A 218 -14.26 2.78 27.12
CA ARG A 218 -13.30 2.64 26.03
C ARG A 218 -14.05 2.44 24.72
N ILE A 219 -13.42 2.86 23.64
CA ILE A 219 -13.86 2.57 22.28
C ILE A 219 -12.77 1.78 21.58
N GLU A 220 -13.18 0.81 20.78
CA GLU A 220 -12.29 -0.06 20.02
C GLU A 220 -12.67 0.06 18.53
N LEU A 221 -11.68 0.30 17.69
CA LEU A 221 -11.84 0.29 16.25
C LEU A 221 -11.08 -0.91 15.70
N THR A 222 -11.76 -1.80 14.99
CA THR A 222 -11.16 -3.03 14.45
C THR A 222 -11.34 -3.14 12.95
N HIS A 223 -10.26 -3.46 12.24
CA HIS A 223 -10.25 -3.89 10.85
C HIS A 223 -9.82 -5.36 10.75
N ARG A 224 -10.52 -6.16 9.93
CA ARG A 224 -10.19 -7.56 9.64
C ARG A 224 -10.13 -7.80 8.13
N ALA A 225 -8.98 -8.24 7.64
CA ALA A 225 -8.86 -8.73 6.27
C ALA A 225 -9.21 -10.22 6.23
N HIS A 226 -10.21 -10.61 5.44
CA HIS A 226 -10.51 -12.02 5.19
C HIS A 226 -9.69 -12.62 4.04
N SER A 227 -9.22 -11.76 3.13
CA SER A 227 -8.44 -12.16 1.97
C SER A 227 -7.50 -11.04 1.52
N ARG A 228 -6.45 -11.42 0.80
CA ARG A 228 -5.54 -10.48 0.12
C ARG A 228 -6.20 -9.81 -1.09
N GLU A 229 -7.31 -10.36 -1.59
CA GLU A 229 -8.10 -9.75 -2.67
C GLU A 229 -8.53 -8.32 -2.33
N ALA A 230 -8.78 -8.01 -1.05
CA ALA A 230 -9.11 -6.65 -0.61
C ALA A 230 -8.03 -5.61 -0.98
N PHE A 231 -6.75 -6.01 -1.03
CA PHE A 231 -5.66 -5.14 -1.48
C PHE A 231 -5.66 -4.99 -3.01
N ALA A 232 -5.94 -6.09 -3.72
CA ALA A 232 -5.95 -6.10 -5.17
C ALA A 232 -7.12 -5.28 -5.73
N GLU A 233 -8.32 -5.40 -5.17
CA GLU A 233 -9.50 -4.59 -5.53
C GLU A 233 -9.29 -3.09 -5.30
N GLY A 234 -8.62 -2.73 -4.19
CA GLY A 234 -8.24 -1.35 -3.95
C GLY A 234 -7.23 -0.81 -4.97
N CYS A 235 -6.34 -1.67 -5.48
CA CYS A 235 -5.42 -1.32 -6.57
C CYS A 235 -6.20 -1.09 -7.88
N ILE A 236 -7.20 -1.92 -8.18
CA ILE A 236 -8.12 -1.68 -9.32
C ILE A 236 -8.79 -0.31 -9.20
N THR A 237 -9.32 0.02 -8.01
CA THR A 237 -9.93 1.33 -7.75
C THR A 237 -8.94 2.49 -7.99
N ALA A 238 -7.69 2.33 -7.55
CA ALA A 238 -6.64 3.33 -7.79
C ALA A 238 -6.29 3.48 -9.29
N ILE A 239 -6.26 2.37 -10.04
CA ILE A 239 -6.02 2.37 -11.50
C ILE A 239 -7.14 3.14 -12.21
N GLU A 240 -8.40 2.86 -11.89
CA GLU A 240 -9.55 3.59 -12.46
C GLU A 240 -9.48 5.07 -12.13
N TRP A 241 -9.18 5.39 -10.87
CA TRP A 241 -9.14 6.76 -10.40
C TRP A 241 -8.03 7.56 -11.08
N VAL A 242 -6.83 7.00 -11.22
CA VAL A 242 -5.68 7.73 -11.78
C VAL A 242 -5.71 7.78 -13.32
N SER A 243 -6.44 6.88 -13.98
CA SER A 243 -6.52 6.83 -15.44
C SER A 243 -6.98 8.16 -16.03
N GLY A 244 -6.23 8.67 -17.02
CA GLY A 244 -6.53 9.92 -17.72
C GLY A 244 -6.33 11.22 -16.92
N ARG A 245 -5.97 11.16 -15.63
CA ARG A 245 -5.65 12.35 -14.83
C ARG A 245 -4.33 12.97 -15.24
N LYS A 246 -4.24 14.30 -15.19
CA LYS A 246 -3.05 15.08 -15.57
C LYS A 246 -2.89 16.30 -14.68
N ASP A 247 -2.68 16.07 -13.38
CA ASP A 247 -2.60 17.13 -12.37
C ASP A 247 -1.18 17.40 -11.88
N GLY A 248 -0.20 16.55 -12.21
CA GLY A 248 1.18 16.68 -11.75
C GLY A 248 1.35 16.33 -10.27
N VAL A 249 0.46 15.49 -9.72
CA VAL A 249 0.39 15.21 -8.28
C VAL A 249 0.54 13.73 -7.97
N VAL A 250 1.27 13.44 -6.89
CA VAL A 250 1.32 12.12 -6.24
C VAL A 250 0.28 12.11 -5.10
N HIS A 251 -0.70 11.23 -5.22
CA HIS A 251 -1.84 11.09 -4.31
C HIS A 251 -1.71 9.85 -3.44
N GLY A 252 -2.43 9.83 -2.32
CA GLY A 252 -2.66 8.63 -1.54
C GLY A 252 -4.01 7.99 -1.86
N MET A 253 -4.31 6.89 -1.17
CA MET A 253 -5.64 6.29 -1.22
C MET A 253 -6.71 7.13 -0.53
N GLY A 254 -6.35 8.10 0.31
CA GLY A 254 -7.30 9.04 0.91
C GLY A 254 -8.04 9.85 -0.16
N GLU A 255 -7.30 10.43 -1.09
CA GLU A 255 -7.85 11.20 -2.22
C GLU A 255 -8.63 10.32 -3.20
N VAL A 256 -8.17 9.08 -3.42
CA VAL A 256 -8.87 8.08 -4.24
C VAL A 256 -10.27 7.80 -3.67
N LEU A 257 -10.38 7.73 -2.34
CA LEU A 257 -11.60 7.36 -1.61
C LEU A 257 -12.42 8.56 -1.12
N GLY A 258 -11.91 9.79 -1.25
CA GLY A 258 -12.57 11.01 -0.76
C GLY A 258 -12.61 11.13 0.77
N LEU A 259 -11.54 10.70 1.46
CA LEU A 259 -11.39 10.70 2.93
C LEU A 259 -10.68 11.95 3.48
#